data_AF-R9QYW2-F1
#
_entry.id   AF-R9QYW2-F1
#
_cell.length_a   1.000
_cell.length_b   1.000
_cell.length_c   1.000
_cell.angle_alpha   90.00
_cell.angle_beta   90.00
_cell.angle_gamma   90.00
#
_symmetry.space_group_name_H-M   'P 1'
#
loop_
_entity.id
_entity.type
_entity.pdbx_description
1 polymer ?
#
loop_
_entity_poly.entity_id
_entity_poly.type
_entity_poly.pdbx_seq_one_letter_code
_entity_poly.pdbx_strand_id
1 'polypeptide(L)'
;MDPTKSKTKGNKANSTLTSPTPSTEKQPNGFDLGLEPLRILGACDWSGELTFLMQWKGCDQAGLVPAKVLNNRCPQMVIAFYEERIVFKDDCDEDSLDSDCGYETTPSPKKKRAPSA
;
A
#
# COMPACT_ATOMS: atom_id res chain seq x y z
N MET A 1 10.00 46.06 38.09
CA MET A 1 9.93 46.41 36.67
C MET A 1 11.32 46.83 36.27
N ASP A 2 12.04 45.99 35.54
CA ASP A 2 13.02 46.37 34.53
C ASP A 2 13.24 45.14 33.60
N PRO A 3 13.30 45.31 32.27
CA PRO A 3 13.12 44.23 31.30
C PRO A 3 14.45 43.75 30.71
N THR A 4 14.58 42.46 30.41
CA THR A 4 15.58 42.04 29.40
C THR A 4 15.09 40.82 28.61
N LYS A 5 14.91 41.07 27.32
CA LYS A 5 14.54 40.17 26.23
C LYS A 5 15.83 39.60 25.65
N SER A 6 15.95 38.28 25.54
CA SER A 6 17.00 37.63 24.75
C SER A 6 16.42 36.51 23.90
N LYS A 7 16.68 36.66 22.60
CA LYS A 7 16.17 35.91 21.45
C LYS A 7 17.21 34.86 21.03
N THR A 8 16.74 33.78 20.40
CA THR A 8 17.44 32.94 19.41
C THR A 8 18.62 32.06 19.86
N LYS A 9 18.47 30.74 19.67
CA LYS A 9 19.45 29.97 18.88
C LYS A 9 18.81 28.72 18.28
N GLY A 10 18.68 28.72 16.95
CA GLY A 10 18.41 27.50 16.21
C GLY A 10 19.62 26.58 16.27
N ASN A 11 19.38 25.30 16.52
CA ASN A 11 20.41 24.28 16.36
C ASN A 11 20.30 23.70 14.96
N LYS A 12 21.19 24.19 14.10
CA LYS A 12 21.62 23.57 12.85
C LYS A 12 22.78 22.63 13.20
N ALA A 13 22.53 21.33 13.16
CA ALA A 13 23.56 20.28 13.16
C ALA A 13 22.88 18.97 12.71
N ASN A 14 23.41 18.14 11.83
CA ASN A 14 24.50 18.26 10.87
C ASN A 14 24.20 17.14 9.85
N SER A 15 24.13 17.47 8.56
CA SER A 15 24.07 16.46 7.51
C SER A 15 25.49 15.99 7.25
N THR A 16 25.78 14.74 7.58
CA THR A 16 26.99 14.03 7.15
C THR A 16 26.57 12.62 6.76
N LEU A 17 26.36 12.43 5.45
CA LEU A 17 26.41 11.13 4.81
C LEU A 17 27.84 10.58 4.90
N THR A 18 28.00 9.35 5.37
CA THR A 18 29.23 8.55 5.16
C THR A 18 28.94 7.05 5.09
N SER A 19 29.32 6.48 3.94
CA SER A 19 29.66 5.08 3.59
C SER A 19 28.57 4.13 3.04
N PRO A 20 28.88 3.35 1.96
CA PRO A 20 27.93 2.44 1.33
C PRO A 20 28.09 1.01 1.86
N THR A 21 27.04 0.50 2.51
CA THR A 21 26.82 -0.92 2.79
C THR A 21 25.39 -1.28 2.37
N PRO A 22 25.09 -2.45 1.78
CA PRO A 22 23.73 -2.91 1.54
C PRO A 22 23.09 -3.43 2.84
N SER A 23 23.35 -2.72 3.93
CA SER A 23 22.62 -2.83 5.18
C SER A 23 21.38 -1.97 5.03
N THR A 24 20.21 -2.53 5.25
CA THR A 24 18.91 -1.84 5.31
C THR A 24 18.99 -0.72 6.35
N GLU A 25 19.55 0.44 5.97
CA GLU A 25 19.59 1.63 6.79
C GLU A 25 18.14 2.03 7.01
N LYS A 26 17.63 1.74 8.21
CA LYS A 26 16.32 2.18 8.65
C LYS A 26 16.33 3.70 8.57
N GLN A 27 15.86 4.23 7.44
CA GLN A 27 15.52 5.64 7.33
C GLN A 27 14.65 5.98 8.54
N PRO A 28 14.95 7.06 9.27
CA PRO A 28 14.20 7.39 10.47
C PRO A 28 12.73 7.53 10.10
N ASN A 29 11.87 6.72 10.72
CA ASN A 29 10.45 6.80 10.46
C ASN A 29 9.91 8.10 11.06
N GLY A 30 8.76 8.60 10.58
CA GLY A 30 8.20 9.84 11.12
C GLY A 30 7.93 9.80 12.64
N PHE A 31 7.72 8.61 13.21
CA PHE A 31 7.66 8.40 14.67
C PHE A 31 8.99 8.66 15.38
N ASP A 32 10.12 8.29 14.78
CA ASP A 32 11.45 8.52 15.35
C ASP A 32 11.82 10.01 15.33
N LEU A 33 11.23 10.77 14.41
CA LEU A 33 11.33 12.22 14.30
C LEU A 33 10.34 12.97 15.21
N GLY A 34 9.51 12.25 15.97
CA GLY A 34 8.50 12.85 16.86
C GLY A 34 7.36 13.55 16.10
N LEU A 35 7.11 13.20 14.85
CA LEU A 35 6.02 13.76 14.08
C LEU A 35 4.68 13.19 14.54
N GLU A 36 3.66 14.05 14.59
CA GLU A 36 2.30 13.64 14.92
C GLU A 36 1.67 12.95 13.70
N PRO A 37 1.10 11.73 13.84
CA PRO A 37 0.45 11.03 12.74
C PRO A 37 -0.84 11.76 12.36
N LEU A 38 -1.04 11.97 11.07
CA LEU A 38 -2.21 12.68 10.53
C LEU A 38 -3.25 11.70 9.98
N ARG A 39 -2.83 10.84 9.04
CA ARG A 39 -3.72 9.86 8.38
C ARG A 39 -2.92 8.78 7.67
N ILE A 40 -3.48 7.58 7.62
CA ILE A 40 -3.00 6.50 6.75
C ILE A 40 -3.54 6.74 5.33
N LEU A 41 -2.62 6.85 4.36
CA LEU A 41 -2.95 7.06 2.95
C LEU A 41 -3.23 5.74 2.23
N GLY A 42 -2.51 4.69 2.60
CA GLY A 42 -2.61 3.38 1.98
C GLY A 42 -1.85 2.30 2.74
N ALA A 43 -1.97 1.08 2.25
CA ALA A 43 -1.25 -0.08 2.75
C ALA A 43 -0.55 -0.79 1.58
N CYS A 44 0.63 -1.33 1.83
CA CYS A 44 1.38 -2.15 0.89
C CYS A 44 2.01 -3.33 1.60
N ASP A 45 2.28 -4.39 0.86
CA ASP A 45 3.18 -5.45 1.30
C ASP A 45 4.60 -5.07 0.87
N TRP A 46 5.44 -4.71 1.84
CA TRP A 46 6.85 -4.45 1.61
C TRP A 46 7.64 -5.49 2.39
N SER A 47 8.53 -6.22 1.71
CA SER A 47 9.34 -7.31 2.30
C SER A 47 8.55 -8.45 2.95
N GLY A 48 7.30 -8.68 2.55
CA GLY A 48 6.43 -9.72 3.13
C GLY A 48 5.78 -9.30 4.45
N GLU A 49 5.86 -8.02 4.81
CA GLU A 49 5.20 -7.46 5.97
C GLU A 49 4.29 -6.30 5.56
N LEU A 50 3.06 -6.34 6.10
CA LEU A 50 2.09 -5.27 5.94
C LEU A 50 2.68 -3.95 6.48
N THR A 51 2.79 -2.99 5.59
CA THR A 51 3.36 -1.67 5.84
C THR A 51 2.35 -0.61 5.41
N PHE A 52 2.18 0.42 6.22
CA PHE A 52 1.29 1.53 5.91
C PHE A 52 2.07 2.74 5.43
N LEU A 53 1.45 3.48 4.51
CA LEU A 53 1.90 4.79 4.11
C LEU A 53 1.24 5.84 5.00
N MET A 54 2.00 6.42 5.92
CA MET A 54 1.54 7.40 6.90
C MET A 54 1.84 8.83 6.46
N GLN A 55 0.83 9.70 6.49
CA GLN A 55 1.01 11.13 6.41
C GLN A 55 1.20 11.72 7.81
N TRP A 56 2.10 12.69 7.92
CA TRP A 56 2.47 13.31 9.19
C TRP A 56 2.05 14.77 9.21
N LYS A 57 1.69 15.29 10.38
CA LYS A 57 1.30 16.69 10.52
C LYS A 57 2.51 17.60 10.30
N GLY A 58 2.34 18.59 9.42
CA GLY A 58 3.41 19.53 9.08
C GLY A 58 4.52 18.95 8.19
N CYS A 59 4.33 17.74 7.65
CA CYS A 59 5.22 17.16 6.65
C CYS A 59 4.39 16.68 5.45
N ASP A 60 4.75 17.15 4.26
CA ASP A 60 4.08 16.73 3.02
C ASP A 60 4.54 15.33 2.57
N GLN A 61 5.74 14.93 2.99
CA GLN A 61 6.30 13.62 2.67
C GLN A 61 5.68 12.53 3.54
N ALA A 62 5.08 11.53 2.89
CA ALA A 62 4.59 10.34 3.57
C ALA A 62 5.73 9.37 3.91
N GLY A 63 5.60 8.68 5.04
CA GLY A 63 6.57 7.69 5.51
C GLY A 63 5.98 6.29 5.55
N LEU A 64 6.81 5.28 5.27
CA LEU A 64 6.43 3.88 5.43
C LEU A 64 6.60 3.44 6.88
N VAL A 65 5.57 2.81 7.44
CA VAL A 65 5.59 2.33 8.82
C VAL A 65 5.02 0.92 8.89
N PRO A 66 5.73 -0.05 9.50
CA PRO A 66 5.22 -1.41 9.68
C PRO A 66 3.92 -1.41 10.51
N ALA A 67 2.97 -2.26 10.13
CA ALA A 67 1.68 -2.39 10.82
C ALA A 67 1.83 -2.66 12.33
N LYS A 68 2.83 -3.47 12.71
CA LYS A 68 3.12 -3.76 14.13
C LYS A 68 3.37 -2.50 14.96
N VAL A 69 4.02 -1.48 14.40
CA VAL A 69 4.30 -0.23 15.13
C VAL A 69 3.02 0.58 15.28
N LEU A 70 2.22 0.67 14.21
CA LEU A 70 0.98 1.45 14.18
C LEU A 70 -0.10 0.87 15.09
N ASN A 71 -0.24 -0.45 15.14
CA ASN A 71 -1.19 -1.13 16.02
C ASN A 71 -0.94 -0.80 17.50
N ASN A 72 0.32 -0.57 17.88
CA ASN A 72 0.68 -0.22 19.26
C ASN A 72 0.57 1.28 19.54
N ARG A 73 0.97 2.14 18.58
CA ARG A 73 1.01 3.60 18.78
C ARG A 73 -0.34 4.27 18.55
N CYS A 74 -1.05 3.88 17.49
CA CYS A 74 -2.24 4.58 16.99
C CYS A 74 -3.31 3.58 16.50
N PRO A 75 -3.79 2.64 17.35
CA PRO A 75 -4.69 1.58 16.93
C PRO A 75 -5.99 2.09 16.30
N GLN A 76 -6.57 3.16 16.86
CA GLN A 76 -7.83 3.73 16.37
C GLN A 76 -7.73 4.20 14.91
N MET A 77 -6.57 4.72 14.51
CA MET A 77 -6.35 5.20 13.14
C MET A 77 -6.25 4.02 12.16
N VAL A 78 -5.65 2.91 12.59
CA VAL A 78 -5.57 1.68 11.78
C VAL A 78 -6.94 1.06 11.61
N ILE A 79 -7.72 0.98 12.69
CA ILE A 79 -9.09 0.43 12.65
C ILE A 79 -9.96 1.26 11.70
N ALA A 80 -9.99 2.59 11.88
CA ALA A 80 -10.76 3.48 11.03
C ALA A 80 -10.36 3.36 9.54
N PHE A 81 -9.06 3.21 9.25
CA PHE A 81 -8.58 3.01 7.88
C PHE A 81 -9.18 1.76 7.23
N TYR A 82 -9.30 0.66 7.99
CA TYR A 82 -9.92 -0.56 7.51
C TYR A 82 -11.44 -0.45 7.43
N GLU A 83 -12.10 0.17 8.39
CA GLU A 83 -13.55 0.39 8.34
C GLU A 83 -13.98 1.15 7.08
N GLU A 84 -13.19 2.15 6.68
CA GLU A 84 -13.45 2.92 5.45
C GLU A 84 -13.22 2.13 4.15
N ARG A 85 -12.45 1.03 4.18
CA ARG A 85 -11.92 0.37 2.96
C ARG A 85 -12.16 -1.14 2.87
N ILE A 86 -12.69 -1.78 3.90
CA ILE A 86 -12.87 -3.23 3.93
C ILE A 86 -13.97 -3.63 2.94
N VAL A 87 -13.65 -4.59 2.06
CA VAL A 87 -14.58 -5.18 1.11
C VAL A 87 -14.55 -6.69 1.32
N PHE A 88 -15.70 -7.27 1.63
CA PHE A 88 -15.86 -8.71 1.73
C PHE A 88 -16.10 -9.27 0.33
N LYS A 89 -15.33 -10.30 -0.06
CA LYS A 89 -15.60 -11.08 -1.27
C LYS A 89 -16.44 -12.29 -0.86
N ASP A 90 -17.49 -12.58 -1.62
CA ASP A 90 -18.24 -13.83 -1.48
C ASP A 90 -17.49 -14.93 -2.24
N ASP A 91 -17.25 -16.08 -1.61
CA ASP A 91 -16.51 -17.22 -2.20
C ASP A 91 -17.31 -18.00 -3.26
N CYS A 92 -18.23 -17.36 -4.00
CA CYS A 92 -19.24 -18.04 -4.82
C CYS A 92 -18.97 -18.08 -6.33
N ASP A 93 -17.75 -17.85 -6.81
CA ASP A 93 -17.43 -17.86 -8.25
C ASP A 93 -16.17 -18.69 -8.58
N GLU A 94 -16.23 -20.03 -8.47
CA GLU A 94 -15.33 -20.97 -9.17
C GLU A 94 -15.86 -22.42 -9.06
N ASP A 95 -16.87 -22.74 -9.87
CA ASP A 95 -17.23 -24.11 -10.28
C ASP A 95 -17.89 -24.06 -11.68
N SER A 96 -17.20 -23.49 -12.68
CA SER A 96 -17.48 -23.84 -14.08
C SER A 96 -16.16 -24.02 -14.84
N LEU A 97 -15.50 -25.14 -14.52
CA LEU A 97 -14.47 -25.73 -15.34
C LEU A 97 -15.10 -26.25 -16.65
N ASP A 98 -15.35 -25.36 -17.60
CA ASP A 98 -15.61 -25.74 -19.00
C ASP A 98 -14.28 -25.82 -19.76
N SER A 99 -13.36 -26.66 -19.29
CA SER A 99 -12.23 -27.10 -20.08
C SER A 99 -12.70 -28.17 -21.07
N ASP A 100 -13.50 -27.81 -22.08
CA ASP A 100 -13.67 -28.63 -23.28
C ASP A 100 -12.77 -28.09 -24.41
N CYS A 101 -11.56 -28.62 -24.43
CA CYS A 101 -10.72 -28.58 -25.61
C CYS A 101 -11.20 -29.68 -26.58
N GLY A 102 -12.02 -29.30 -27.56
CA GLY A 102 -12.01 -29.91 -28.89
C GLY A 102 -13.27 -30.66 -29.33
N TYR A 103 -14.03 -30.07 -30.26
CA TYR A 103 -14.04 -30.51 -31.65
C TYR A 103 -14.65 -29.45 -32.58
N GLU A 104 -14.05 -29.30 -33.75
CA GLU A 104 -14.57 -28.48 -34.84
C GLU A 104 -16.01 -28.88 -35.22
N THR A 105 -16.86 -27.91 -35.52
CA THR A 105 -17.86 -28.09 -36.58
C THR A 105 -17.94 -26.80 -37.38
N THR A 106 -17.20 -26.77 -38.48
CA THR A 106 -17.37 -25.75 -39.53
C THR A 106 -18.75 -25.91 -40.15
N PRO A 107 -19.52 -24.82 -40.40
CA PRO A 107 -20.72 -24.91 -41.23
C PRO A 107 -20.34 -24.63 -42.68
N SER A 108 -20.44 -25.62 -43.57
CA SER A 108 -20.22 -25.45 -45.02
C SER A 108 -20.80 -26.63 -45.83
N PRO A 109 -21.15 -26.45 -47.12
CA PRO A 109 -22.50 -26.17 -47.60
C PRO A 109 -23.20 -27.37 -48.29
N LYS A 110 -24.54 -27.35 -48.35
CA LYS A 110 -25.36 -28.39 -49.00
C LYS A 110 -25.09 -28.46 -50.52
N LYS A 111 -24.42 -29.53 -50.98
CA LYS A 111 -24.32 -29.90 -52.41
C LYS A 111 -25.60 -30.57 -52.90
N LYS A 112 -26.19 -30.02 -53.96
CA LYS A 112 -27.26 -30.62 -54.77
C LYS A 112 -26.77 -31.91 -55.44
N ARG A 113 -27.63 -32.94 -55.54
CA ARG A 113 -27.58 -33.91 -56.64
C ARG A 113 -28.99 -34.42 -56.97
N ALA A 114 -29.32 -34.38 -58.26
CA ALA A 114 -30.60 -34.80 -58.83
C ALA A 114 -30.74 -36.34 -58.83
N PRO A 115 -31.97 -36.89 -58.85
CA PRO A 115 -32.18 -38.26 -59.28
C PRO A 115 -32.20 -38.35 -60.82
N SER A 116 -31.51 -39.36 -61.32
CA SER A 116 -31.47 -39.82 -62.70
C SER A 116 -32.15 -41.18 -62.75
N ALA A 117 -32.88 -41.40 -63.87
CA ALA A 117 -33.62 -42.59 -64.30
C ALA A 117 -35.02 -42.76 -63.69
#